data_AF-A0A2M7X8U5-F1
#
_entry.id   AF-A0A2M7X8U5-F1
#
_cell.length_a   1.000
_cell.length_b   1.000
_cell.length_c   1.000
_cell.angle_alpha   90.00
_cell.angle_beta   90.00
_cell.angle_gamma   90.00
#
_symmetry.space_group_name_H-M   'P 1'
#
loop_
_entity.id
_entity.type
_entity.pdbx_description
1 polymer ?
#
loop_
_entity_poly.entity_id
_entity_poly.type
_entity_poly.pdbx_seq_one_letter_code
_entity_poly.pdbx_strand_id
1 'polypeptide(L)' 'SDGLLADLGHVLKQSACGAELVVSEIPGYGELQARLGDRRAQQCALAGGDDYQLCATVPTAHWPAVQQVFRDRGLPPLQV' A
#
# COMPACT_ATOMS: atom_id res chain seq x y z
N SER A 1 -0.41 6.64 -9.92
CA SER A 1 -1.62 7.32 -10.44
C SER A 1 -1.90 8.49 -9.53
N ASP A 2 -2.98 8.48 -8.73
CA ASP A 2 -3.46 9.64 -7.97
C ASP A 2 -3.20 9.53 -6.46
N GLY A 3 -2.55 8.43 -6.03
CA GLY A 3 -2.09 8.19 -4.67
C GLY A 3 -2.94 7.20 -3.88
N LEU A 4 -2.34 6.64 -2.82
CA LEU A 4 -2.91 5.53 -2.06
C LEU A 4 -4.33 5.81 -1.57
N LEU A 5 -4.58 6.97 -0.95
CA LEU A 5 -5.91 7.31 -0.43
C LEU A 5 -6.97 7.45 -1.53
N ALA A 6 -6.59 7.95 -2.70
CA ALA A 6 -7.50 8.09 -3.82
C ALA A 6 -7.88 6.70 -4.38
N ASP A 7 -6.88 5.88 -4.67
CA ASP A 7 -7.08 4.56 -5.27
C ASP A 7 -7.75 3.57 -4.29
N LEU A 8 -7.31 3.55 -3.02
CA LEU A 8 -7.98 2.75 -1.98
C LEU A 8 -9.42 3.25 -1.73
N GLY A 9 -9.64 4.56 -1.80
CA GLY A 9 -10.97 5.15 -1.67
C GLY A 9 -11.98 4.59 -2.68
N HIS A 10 -11.55 4.31 -3.92
CA HIS A 10 -12.39 3.65 -4.92
C HIS A 10 -12.79 2.23 -4.50
N VAL A 11 -11.83 1.43 -4.00
CA VAL A 11 -12.06 0.06 -3.53
C VAL A 11 -13.03 0.06 -2.35
N LEU A 12 -12.79 0.91 -1.34
CA LEU A 12 -13.60 1.00 -0.14
C LEU A 12 -15.04 1.41 -0.44
N LYS A 13 -15.22 2.39 -1.34
CA LYS A 13 -16.55 2.85 -1.77
C LYS A 13 -17.34 1.73 -2.45
N GLN A 14 -16.71 0.98 -3.36
CA GLN A 14 -17.37 -0.16 -4.02
C GLN A 14 -17.61 -1.34 -3.06
N SER A 15 -16.78 -1.48 -2.03
CA SER A 15 -16.87 -2.56 -1.04
C SER A 15 -17.76 -2.23 0.16
N ALA A 16 -18.27 -0.99 0.24
CA ALA A 16 -19.09 -0.49 1.35
C ALA A 16 -18.45 -0.70 2.75
N CYS A 17 -17.15 -0.45 2.86
CA CYS A 17 -16.41 -0.58 4.11
C CYS A 17 -15.38 0.55 4.29
N GLY A 18 -14.68 0.55 5.44
CA GLY A 18 -13.52 1.41 5.69
C GLY A 18 -12.21 0.62 5.78
N ALA A 19 -11.08 1.31 5.91
CA ALA A 19 -9.78 0.72 6.19
C ALA A 19 -9.06 1.48 7.31
N GLU A 20 -8.22 0.75 8.03
CA GLU A 20 -7.23 1.29 8.95
C GLU A 20 -5.85 1.08 8.31
N LEU A 21 -5.03 2.13 8.29
CA LEU A 21 -3.70 2.10 7.67
C LEU A 21 -2.64 2.40 8.73
N VAL A 22 -1.63 1.55 8.79
CA VAL A 22 -0.42 1.80 9.57
C VAL A 22 0.59 2.51 8.68
N VAL A 23 0.60 3.84 8.74
CA VAL A 23 1.38 4.67 7.78
C VAL A 23 2.87 4.33 7.76
N SER A 24 3.43 3.92 8.91
CA SER A 24 4.84 3.51 9.01
C SER A 24 5.18 2.22 8.29
N GLU A 25 4.20 1.40 7.93
CA GLU A 25 4.38 0.15 7.17
C GLU A 25 4.30 0.38 5.65
N ILE A 26 3.79 1.53 5.21
CA ILE A 26 3.72 1.87 3.79
C ILE A 26 5.12 1.80 3.17
N PRO A 27 5.29 1.10 2.03
CA PRO A 27 6.57 0.97 1.36
C PRO A 27 7.25 2.31 1.08
N GLY A 28 8.52 2.43 1.45
CA GLY A 28 9.29 3.65 1.25
C GLY A 28 9.06 4.74 2.30
N TYR A 29 8.17 4.54 3.29
CA TYR A 29 7.88 5.55 4.31
C TYR A 29 9.13 5.94 5.12
N GLY A 30 9.96 4.98 5.53
CA GLY A 30 11.17 5.26 6.30
C GLY A 30 12.16 6.13 5.54
N GLU A 31 12.35 5.89 4.25
CA GLU A 31 13.20 6.67 3.36
C GLU A 31 12.64 8.08 3.14
N LEU A 32 11.31 8.20 2.96
CA LEU A 32 10.63 9.50 2.89
C LEU A 32 10.79 10.28 4.19
N GLN A 33 10.58 9.62 5.34
CA GLN A 33 10.67 10.22 6.67
C GLN A 33 12.07 10.76 6.93
N ALA A 34 13.10 9.98 6.61
CA ALA A 34 14.50 10.39 6.78
C ALA A 34 14.87 11.62 5.92
N ARG A 35 14.25 11.79 4.75
CA ARG A 35 14.60 12.87 3.78
C ARG A 35 13.73 14.11 3.91
N LEU A 36 12.46 13.95 4.24
CA LEU A 36 11.45 15.02 4.19
C LEU A 36 10.92 15.41 5.56
N GLY A 37 11.23 14.61 6.60
CA GLY A 37 10.58 14.69 7.90
C GLY A 37 9.18 14.08 7.89
N ASP A 38 8.66 13.81 9.09
CA ASP A 38 7.46 12.99 9.30
C ASP A 38 6.24 13.48 8.53
N ARG A 39 5.85 14.76 8.70
CA ARG A 39 4.64 15.30 8.07
C ARG A 39 4.65 15.22 6.54
N ARG A 40 5.78 15.53 5.90
CA ARG A 40 5.89 15.49 4.44
C ARG A 40 5.95 14.06 3.93
N ALA A 41 6.61 13.17 4.67
CA ALA A 41 6.63 11.76 4.36
C ALA A 41 5.24 11.14 4.38
N GLN A 42 4.41 11.47 5.38
CA GLN A 42 3.01 11.03 5.45
C GLN A 42 2.20 11.52 4.25
N GLN A 43 2.36 12.79 3.87
CA GLN A 43 1.67 13.35 2.70
C GLN A 43 2.10 12.63 1.41
N CYS A 44 3.39 12.39 1.21
CA CYS A 44 3.89 11.65 0.06
C CYS A 44 3.42 10.19 0.04
N ALA A 45 3.45 9.49 1.17
CA ALA A 45 3.05 8.09 1.25
C ALA A 45 1.53 7.89 1.05
N LEU A 46 0.71 8.82 1.52
CA LEU A 46 -0.75 8.70 1.47
C LEU A 46 -1.38 9.29 0.21
N ALA A 47 -0.81 10.35 -0.33
CA ALA A 47 -1.38 11.15 -1.40
C ALA A 47 -0.37 11.55 -2.49
N GLY A 48 0.85 10.99 -2.45
CA GLY A 48 1.80 11.10 -3.56
C GLY A 48 1.25 10.40 -4.80
N GLY A 49 1.48 10.98 -5.97
CA GLY A 49 1.08 10.38 -7.25
C GLY A 49 2.23 9.61 -7.90
N ASP A 50 1.95 9.05 -9.08
CA ASP A 50 2.96 8.40 -9.95
C ASP A 50 3.74 7.21 -9.34
N ASP A 51 3.20 6.55 -8.31
CA ASP A 51 3.85 5.34 -7.74
C ASP A 51 3.74 4.10 -8.66
N TYR A 52 2.67 4.02 -9.46
CA TYR A 52 2.32 2.90 -10.34
C TYR A 52 2.37 1.50 -9.65
N GLN A 53 2.05 1.46 -8.35
CA GLN A 53 1.93 0.23 -7.58
C GLN A 53 0.51 -0.33 -7.61
N LEU A 54 0.36 -1.62 -7.26
CA LEU A 54 -0.94 -2.26 -7.10
C LEU A 54 -1.41 -2.17 -5.64
N CYS A 55 -2.64 -1.71 -5.44
CA CYS A 55 -3.33 -1.74 -4.15
C CYS A 55 -4.43 -2.83 -4.20
N ALA A 56 -4.38 -3.81 -3.31
CA ALA A 56 -5.33 -4.92 -3.27
C ALA A 56 -5.61 -5.38 -1.84
N THR A 57 -6.75 -6.05 -1.64
CA THR A 57 -7.11 -6.66 -0.37
C THR A 57 -7.18 -8.17 -0.51
N VAL A 58 -6.86 -8.88 0.57
CA VAL A 58 -6.87 -10.34 0.61
C VAL A 58 -7.32 -10.81 1.99
N PRO A 59 -8.21 -11.82 2.09
CA PRO A 59 -8.50 -12.45 3.36
C PRO A 59 -7.23 -13.01 4.00
N THR A 60 -7.04 -12.80 5.30
CA THR A 60 -5.84 -13.24 6.04
C THR A 60 -5.54 -14.74 5.84
N ALA A 61 -6.58 -15.57 5.76
CA ALA A 61 -6.45 -17.01 5.53
C ALA A 61 -5.81 -17.36 4.17
N HIS A 62 -5.88 -16.47 3.18
CA HIS A 62 -5.28 -16.67 1.85
C HIS A 62 -3.91 -16.01 1.71
N TRP A 63 -3.50 -15.18 2.67
CA TRP A 63 -2.23 -14.46 2.59
C TRP A 63 -1.01 -15.36 2.37
N PRO A 64 -0.83 -16.49 3.09
CA PRO A 64 0.30 -17.38 2.84
C PRO A 64 0.33 -17.95 1.42
N ALA A 65 -0.84 -18.25 0.85
CA ALA A 65 -0.95 -18.78 -0.51
C ALA A 65 -0.61 -17.73 -1.56
N VAL A 66 -1.07 -16.48 -1.38
CA VAL A 66 -0.72 -15.37 -2.28
C VAL A 66 0.79 -15.12 -2.25
N GLN A 67 1.40 -15.09 -1.06
CA GLN A 67 2.85 -14.93 -0.94
C GLN A 67 3.62 -16.07 -1.64
N GLN A 68 3.13 -17.31 -1.56
CA GLN A 68 3.73 -18.45 -2.25
C GLN A 68 3.66 -18.27 -3.78
N VAL A 69 2.51 -17.85 -4.32
CA VAL A 69 2.35 -17.61 -5.76
C VAL A 69 3.33 -16.55 -6.26
N PHE A 70 3.56 -15.49 -5.50
CA PHE A 70 4.53 -14.45 -5.87
C PHE A 70 5.96 -14.99 -5.89
N ARG A 71 6.35 -15.78 -4.88
CA ARG A 71 7.65 -16.45 -4.84
C ARG A 71 7.86 -17.39 -6.02
N ASP A 72 6.90 -18.29 -6.27
CA ASP A 72 7.00 -19.31 -7.31
C ASP A 72 7.09 -18.70 -8.72
N ARG A 73 6.50 -17.53 -8.91
CA ARG A 73 6.54 -16.78 -10.17
C ARG A 73 7.72 -15.81 -10.27
N GLY A 74 8.58 -15.74 -9.25
CA GLY A 74 9.70 -14.80 -9.21
C GLY A 74 9.27 -13.33 -9.22
N LEU A 75 8.07 -13.03 -8.71
CA LEU A 75 7.57 -11.66 -8.58
C LEU A 75 8.17 -10.98 -7.33
N PRO A 76 8.27 -9.64 -7.31
CA PRO A 76 8.70 -8.89 -6.14
C PRO A 76 7.87 -9.27 -4.90
N PRO A 77 8.47 -9.30 -3.69
CA PRO A 77 7.72 -9.61 -2.49
C PRO A 77 6.59 -8.59 -2.30
N LEU A 78 5.41 -9.10 -1.94
CA LEU A 78 4.29 -8.24 -1.57
C LEU A 78 4.65 -7.46 -0.31
N GLN A 79 4.28 -6.19 -0.31
CA GLN A 79 4.45 -5.29 0.81
C GLN A 79 3.07 -5.03 1.42
N VAL A 80 3.01 -4.92 2.74
CA VAL A 80 1.78 -4.71 3.51
C VAL A 80 1.78 -3.27 3.98
#